data_AF-A0A847AXM9-F1
#
_entry.id   AF-A0A847AXM9-F1
#
_cell.length_a   1.000
_cell.length_b   1.000
_cell.length_c   1.000
_cell.angle_alpha   90.00
_cell.angle_beta   90.00
_cell.angle_gamma   90.00
#
_symmetry.space_group_name_H-M   'P 1'
#
loop_
_entity.id
_entity.type
_entity.pdbx_description
1 polymer ?
#
loop_
_entity_poly.entity_id
_entity_poly.type
_entity_poly.pdbx_seq_one_letter_code
_entity_poly.pdbx_strand_id
1 'polypeptide(L)'
;SFRFCRTEKEILSALKKMEEERDLKDYDIDGAVIKVDSISDQEKLGHTARSPRWAVAFKFRAKSAVTQLLQVSYNVGRTGVITPRATLKPVTVGGVTISSATLHNYDQIERLGVGIGDLVRIERGGDVIPKILNLEKKSPNSKKILPPETCPSCGEPSFREPEGVYYRCNNISCPAQMIRRIIHFASQDAMNIEGLGESVAAQLYHANLVENISDIYQLEKTDLLGLELFKEKRASNLMESIRESQNISLDSFIFALGIPNIGRQTSKTLAKRFGNIHSLMQAAEDDLLSLEDAGEIVAATVREFFKSIKNREIIDKLIKYGVNPQYVAPQVGLLTGKRFVFTGILDKMKRKQAAALIETLGGKFSNALSRDTDFLVAGVGGGKKLVEAEKYGIRVISEEEFIEMTSSGEY
;
A
#
# COMPACT_ATOMS: atom_id res chain seq x y z
N SER A 1 -12.86 -24.65 16.07
CA SER A 1 -13.07 -26.10 16.03
C SER A 1 -12.26 -26.64 14.85
N PHE A 2 -11.60 -27.79 15.01
CA PHE A 2 -10.88 -28.50 13.94
C PHE A 2 -11.54 -29.85 13.70
N ARG A 3 -11.46 -30.36 12.46
CA ARG A 3 -12.04 -31.64 12.07
C ARG A 3 -10.99 -32.49 11.37
N PHE A 4 -10.73 -33.67 11.90
CA PHE A 4 -9.87 -34.64 11.25
C PHE A 4 -10.60 -35.25 10.06
N CYS A 5 -9.92 -35.28 8.91
CA CYS A 5 -10.41 -35.86 7.67
C CYS A 5 -9.34 -36.82 7.14
N ARG A 6 -9.72 -38.06 6.82
CA ARG A 6 -8.81 -39.08 6.29
C ARG A 6 -8.83 -39.18 4.77
N THR A 7 -9.86 -38.64 4.13
CA THR A 7 -10.06 -38.70 2.69
C THR A 7 -10.39 -37.33 2.11
N GLU A 8 -10.12 -37.13 0.82
CA GLU A 8 -10.51 -35.92 0.10
C GLU A 8 -12.02 -35.65 0.20
N LYS A 9 -12.85 -36.69 0.11
CA LYS A 9 -14.32 -36.57 0.24
C LYS A 9 -14.73 -36.02 1.60
N GLU A 10 -14.07 -36.45 2.68
CA GLU A 10 -14.32 -35.92 4.02
C GLU A 10 -13.92 -34.45 4.14
N ILE A 11 -12.78 -34.07 3.54
CA ILE A 11 -12.33 -32.68 3.49
C ILE A 11 -13.38 -31.82 2.77
N LEU A 12 -13.80 -32.19 1.56
CA LEU A 12 -14.78 -31.44 0.78
C LEU A 12 -16.14 -31.33 1.49
N SER A 13 -16.59 -32.39 2.15
CA SER A 13 -17.82 -32.38 2.95
C SER A 13 -17.72 -31.44 4.15
N ALA A 14 -16.59 -31.44 4.86
CA ALA A 14 -16.33 -30.54 5.97
C ALA A 14 -16.29 -29.07 5.53
N LEU A 15 -15.64 -28.78 4.39
CA LEU A 15 -15.58 -27.45 3.80
C LEU A 15 -16.97 -26.93 3.44
N LYS A 16 -17.78 -27.75 2.76
CA LYS A 16 -19.16 -27.39 2.39
C LYS A 16 -20.02 -27.06 3.61
N LYS A 17 -19.95 -27.91 4.64
CA LYS A 17 -20.67 -27.68 5.90
C LYS A 17 -20.22 -26.38 6.59
N MET A 18 -18.91 -26.13 6.63
CA MET A 18 -18.37 -24.90 7.21
C MET A 18 -18.78 -23.64 6.42
N GLU A 19 -18.93 -23.74 5.10
CA GLU A 19 -19.43 -22.65 4.25
C GLU A 19 -20.92 -22.37 4.51
N GLU A 20 -21.74 -23.41 4.65
CA GLU A 20 -23.18 -23.30 4.97
C GLU A 20 -23.43 -22.71 6.37
N GLU A 21 -22.63 -23.11 7.35
CA GLU A 21 -22.72 -22.63 8.74
C GLU A 21 -22.02 -21.28 8.96
N ARG A 22 -21.38 -20.70 7.93
CA ARG A 22 -20.58 -19.47 8.05
C ARG A 22 -21.35 -18.34 8.73
N ASP A 23 -22.61 -18.12 8.31
CA ASP A 23 -23.42 -16.98 8.75
C ASP A 23 -24.10 -17.23 10.11
N LEU A 24 -24.00 -18.44 10.66
CA LEU A 24 -24.50 -18.80 11.99
C LEU A 24 -23.46 -18.55 13.09
N LYS A 25 -22.22 -18.24 12.72
CA LYS A 25 -21.13 -17.98 13.66
C LYS A 25 -21.18 -16.54 14.13
N ASP A 26 -20.78 -16.34 15.37
CA ASP A 26 -20.57 -15.04 16.03
C ASP A 26 -19.28 -14.33 15.55
N TYR A 27 -18.57 -14.91 14.59
CA TYR A 27 -17.38 -14.37 13.97
C TYR A 27 -17.36 -14.68 12.46
N ASP A 28 -16.74 -13.79 11.69
CA ASP A 28 -16.56 -14.00 10.25
C ASP A 28 -15.47 -15.06 9.97
N ILE A 29 -15.73 -15.89 8.97
CA ILE A 29 -14.75 -16.79 8.37
C ILE A 29 -14.76 -16.63 6.86
N ASP A 30 -13.58 -16.53 6.25
CA ASP A 30 -13.41 -16.36 4.80
C ASP A 30 -12.98 -17.67 4.09
N GLY A 31 -12.91 -18.77 4.85
CA GLY A 31 -12.48 -20.07 4.39
C GLY A 31 -12.13 -21.01 5.54
N ALA A 32 -11.40 -22.07 5.21
CA ALA A 32 -10.81 -22.99 6.16
C ALA A 32 -9.35 -23.28 5.77
N VAL A 33 -8.52 -23.63 6.75
CA VAL A 33 -7.14 -24.06 6.49
C VAL A 33 -7.08 -25.57 6.53
N ILE A 34 -6.68 -26.18 5.42
CA ILE A 34 -6.42 -27.62 5.31
C ILE A 34 -4.95 -27.83 5.66
N LYS A 35 -4.66 -28.72 6.61
CA LYS A 35 -3.30 -29.00 7.09
C LYS A 35 -3.05 -30.49 7.12
N VAL A 36 -1.86 -30.93 6.73
CA VAL A 36 -1.36 -32.28 7.03
C VAL A 36 -1.22 -32.39 8.55
N ASP A 37 -1.79 -33.42 9.17
CA ASP A 37 -1.86 -33.53 10.63
C ASP A 37 -0.51 -33.97 11.26
N SER A 38 0.19 -34.87 10.59
CA SER A 38 1.49 -35.41 11.03
C SER A 38 2.60 -34.35 11.00
N ILE A 39 3.17 -34.04 12.17
CA ILE A 39 4.28 -33.08 12.31
C ILE A 39 5.52 -33.54 11.52
N SER A 40 5.84 -34.84 11.57
CA SER A 40 6.98 -35.39 10.82
C SER A 40 6.83 -35.17 9.32
N ASP A 41 5.61 -35.27 8.79
CA ASP A 41 5.37 -35.04 7.36
C ASP A 41 5.35 -33.56 7.00
N GLN A 42 4.92 -32.68 7.91
CA GLN A 42 5.06 -31.23 7.74
C GLN A 42 6.54 -30.82 7.61
N GLU A 43 7.42 -31.38 8.44
CA GLU A 43 8.87 -31.13 8.39
C GLU A 43 9.48 -31.59 7.06
N LYS A 44 9.12 -32.78 6.58
CA LYS A 44 9.58 -33.29 5.27
C LYS A 44 9.06 -32.45 4.10
N LEU A 45 7.81 -31.97 4.18
CA LEU A 45 7.20 -31.17 3.11
C LEU A 45 7.80 -29.77 3.03
N GLY A 46 8.21 -29.19 4.16
CA GLY A 46 8.92 -27.92 4.23
C GLY A 46 8.10 -26.69 3.82
N HIS A 47 8.80 -25.62 3.45
CA HIS A 47 8.24 -24.30 3.15
C HIS A 47 8.79 -23.74 1.83
N THR A 48 8.00 -22.91 1.16
CA THR A 48 8.48 -22.00 0.10
C THR A 48 8.95 -20.69 0.74
N ALA A 49 9.46 -19.75 -0.06
CA ALA A 49 9.83 -18.41 0.41
C ALA A 49 8.69 -17.63 1.11
N ARG A 50 7.42 -18.01 0.89
CA ARG A 50 6.25 -17.27 1.44
C ARG A 50 5.22 -18.14 2.17
N SER A 51 5.21 -19.46 2.01
CA SER A 51 4.14 -20.31 2.56
C SER A 51 4.57 -21.77 2.83
N PRO A 52 3.96 -22.45 3.84
CA PRO A 52 4.17 -23.89 4.07
C PRO A 52 3.64 -24.73 2.90
N ARG A 53 4.31 -25.84 2.60
CA ARG A 53 3.85 -26.80 1.56
C ARG A 53 2.80 -27.80 2.07
N TRP A 54 2.66 -27.91 3.39
CA TRP A 54 1.78 -28.84 4.09
C TRP A 54 0.44 -28.24 4.52
N ALA A 55 0.19 -26.96 4.20
CA ALA A 55 -1.06 -26.29 4.51
C ALA A 55 -1.52 -25.39 3.36
N VAL A 56 -2.84 -25.31 3.17
CA VAL A 56 -3.46 -24.42 2.19
C VAL A 56 -4.68 -23.75 2.81
N ALA A 57 -4.83 -22.44 2.57
CA ALA A 57 -6.03 -21.71 2.90
C ALA A 57 -7.06 -21.91 1.77
N PHE A 58 -8.08 -22.73 2.02
CA PHE A 58 -9.21 -22.92 1.13
C PHE A 58 -10.23 -21.81 1.38
N LYS A 59 -10.32 -20.83 0.47
CA LYS A 59 -11.27 -19.71 0.59
C LYS A 59 -12.67 -20.16 0.17
N PHE A 60 -13.68 -19.78 0.96
CA PHE A 60 -15.07 -19.98 0.57
C PHE A 60 -15.44 -19.07 -0.60
N ARG A 61 -16.57 -19.37 -1.27
CA ARG A 61 -17.09 -18.44 -2.27
C ARG A 61 -17.35 -17.11 -1.58
N ALA A 62 -16.76 -16.07 -2.15
CA ALA A 62 -16.96 -14.72 -1.66
C ALA A 62 -18.45 -14.41 -1.70
N LYS A 63 -18.93 -13.73 -0.64
CA LYS A 63 -20.32 -13.30 -0.57
C LYS A 63 -20.59 -12.43 -1.79
N SER A 64 -21.64 -12.80 -2.53
CA SER A 64 -22.13 -12.02 -3.65
C SER A 64 -23.55 -11.57 -3.38
N ALA A 65 -23.90 -10.41 -3.91
CA ALA A 65 -25.27 -9.93 -3.89
C ALA A 65 -25.61 -9.32 -5.24
N VAL A 66 -26.91 -9.28 -5.53
CA VAL A 66 -27.43 -8.58 -6.70
C VAL A 66 -27.89 -7.21 -6.26
N THR A 67 -27.46 -6.17 -6.96
CA THR A 67 -27.91 -4.81 -6.72
C THR A 67 -28.02 -4.03 -8.03
N GLN A 68 -28.60 -2.84 -7.98
CA GLN A 68 -28.78 -1.99 -9.14
C GLN A 68 -27.57 -1.07 -9.35
N LEU A 69 -27.08 -0.99 -10.58
CA LEU A 69 -26.08 0.00 -11.01
C LEU A 69 -26.78 1.35 -11.23
N LEU A 70 -26.54 2.32 -10.36
CA LEU A 70 -27.22 3.62 -10.40
C LEU A 70 -26.50 4.64 -11.29
N GLN A 71 -25.17 4.67 -11.24
CA GLN A 71 -24.35 5.62 -11.98
C GLN A 71 -22.94 5.07 -12.15
N VAL A 72 -22.22 5.57 -13.15
CA VAL A 72 -20.78 5.42 -13.25
C VAL A 72 -20.12 6.80 -13.18
N SER A 73 -19.13 6.94 -12.31
CA SER A 73 -18.23 8.10 -12.23
C SER A 73 -16.82 7.70 -12.64
N TYR A 74 -15.99 8.69 -12.93
CA TYR A 74 -14.66 8.48 -13.50
C TYR A 74 -13.60 9.14 -12.63
N ASN A 75 -12.65 8.33 -12.16
CA ASN A 75 -11.55 8.78 -11.32
C ASN A 75 -10.27 8.89 -12.15
N VAL A 76 -9.67 10.08 -12.18
CA VAL A 76 -8.35 10.30 -12.80
C VAL A 76 -7.28 9.96 -11.77
N GLY A 77 -6.48 8.94 -12.04
CA GLY A 77 -5.34 8.49 -11.23
C GLY A 77 -4.12 9.40 -11.37
N ARG A 78 -3.08 9.13 -10.56
CA ARG A 78 -1.83 9.89 -10.52
C ARG A 78 -1.12 9.98 -11.87
N THR A 79 -1.20 8.92 -12.67
CA THR A 79 -0.57 8.77 -13.99
C THR A 79 -1.54 9.08 -15.14
N GLY A 80 -2.63 9.79 -14.84
CA GLY A 80 -3.66 10.16 -15.82
C GLY A 80 -4.67 9.06 -16.14
N VAL A 81 -4.48 7.81 -15.68
CA VAL A 81 -5.43 6.69 -15.89
C VAL A 81 -6.83 7.07 -15.41
N ILE A 82 -7.80 7.01 -16.31
CA ILE A 82 -9.20 7.27 -16.00
C ILE A 82 -9.88 5.92 -15.72
N THR A 83 -10.24 5.71 -14.45
CA THR A 83 -10.85 4.47 -13.97
C THR A 83 -12.34 4.65 -13.70
N PRO A 84 -13.21 3.79 -14.26
CA PRO A 84 -14.63 3.82 -14.00
C PRO A 84 -14.96 3.22 -12.62
N ARG A 85 -15.81 3.92 -11.88
CA ARG A 85 -16.34 3.50 -10.58
C ARG A 85 -17.86 3.44 -10.63
N ALA A 86 -18.42 2.31 -10.24
CA ALA A 86 -19.85 2.11 -10.13
C ALA A 86 -20.38 2.67 -8.80
N THR A 87 -21.44 3.46 -8.87
CA THR A 87 -22.33 3.77 -7.74
C THR A 87 -23.49 2.80 -7.77
N LEU A 88 -23.72 2.10 -6.67
CA LEU A 88 -24.70 1.02 -6.57
C LEU A 88 -25.81 1.40 -5.60
N LYS A 89 -26.99 0.81 -5.80
CA LYS A 89 -28.01 0.81 -4.74
C LYS A 89 -27.42 0.08 -3.52
N PRO A 90 -27.45 0.67 -2.31
CA PRO A 90 -26.85 0.05 -1.14
C PRO A 90 -27.33 -1.38 -0.93
N VAL A 91 -26.39 -2.32 -0.77
CA VAL A 91 -26.69 -3.74 -0.53
C VAL A 91 -25.72 -4.33 0.49
N THR A 92 -26.22 -5.17 1.39
CA THR A 92 -25.38 -5.80 2.42
C THR A 92 -24.72 -7.06 1.87
N VAL A 93 -23.39 -7.14 1.97
CA VAL A 93 -22.59 -8.30 1.56
C VAL A 93 -21.59 -8.62 2.66
N GLY A 94 -21.85 -9.68 3.41
CA GLY A 94 -20.98 -10.07 4.53
C GLY A 94 -20.92 -9.03 5.64
N GLY A 95 -22.09 -8.61 6.13
CA GLY A 95 -22.20 -7.66 7.25
C GLY A 95 -21.89 -6.20 6.90
N VAL A 96 -21.35 -5.92 5.71
CA VAL A 96 -21.00 -4.55 5.27
C VAL A 96 -21.93 -4.09 4.16
N THR A 97 -22.40 -2.85 4.25
CA THR A 97 -23.17 -2.20 3.19
C THR A 97 -22.24 -1.70 2.08
N ILE A 98 -22.42 -2.26 0.88
CA ILE A 98 -21.69 -1.85 -0.32
C ILE A 98 -22.55 -0.87 -1.11
N SER A 99 -22.00 0.32 -1.38
CA SER A 99 -22.60 1.36 -2.24
C SER A 99 -21.76 1.71 -3.47
N SER A 100 -20.57 1.12 -3.59
CA SER A 100 -19.71 1.33 -4.76
C SER A 100 -18.87 0.09 -5.09
N ALA A 101 -18.52 -0.06 -6.36
CA ALA A 101 -17.65 -1.13 -6.84
C ALA A 101 -16.74 -0.63 -7.97
N THR A 102 -15.60 -1.30 -8.16
CA THR A 102 -14.75 -1.06 -9.32
C THR A 102 -15.32 -1.72 -10.58
N LEU A 103 -15.19 -1.04 -11.72
CA LEU A 103 -15.42 -1.58 -13.06
C LEU A 103 -14.11 -1.89 -13.80
N HIS A 104 -12.96 -1.66 -13.16
CA HIS A 104 -11.59 -1.82 -13.67
C HIS A 104 -11.23 -0.91 -14.85
N ASN A 105 -11.84 -1.11 -16.01
CA ASN A 105 -11.58 -0.37 -17.25
C ASN A 105 -12.78 -0.53 -18.23
N TYR A 106 -12.71 0.12 -19.39
CA TYR A 106 -13.81 0.12 -20.36
C TYR A 106 -13.96 -1.21 -21.09
N ASP A 107 -12.84 -1.86 -21.44
CA ASP A 107 -12.87 -3.20 -22.02
C ASP A 107 -13.63 -4.20 -21.12
N GLN A 108 -13.47 -4.08 -19.80
CA GLN A 108 -14.22 -4.88 -18.83
C GLN A 108 -15.71 -4.50 -18.79
N ILE A 109 -16.07 -3.23 -18.89
CA ILE A 109 -17.48 -2.79 -18.98
C ILE A 109 -18.14 -3.39 -20.23
N GLU A 110 -17.46 -3.33 -21.37
CA GLU A 110 -17.94 -3.89 -22.63
C GLU A 110 -18.08 -5.42 -22.54
N ARG A 111 -17.06 -6.10 -22.00
CA ARG A 111 -17.09 -7.56 -21.79
C ARG A 111 -18.24 -8.00 -20.90
N LEU A 112 -18.55 -7.23 -19.85
CA LEU A 112 -19.66 -7.52 -18.93
C LEU A 112 -21.03 -7.18 -19.53
N GLY A 113 -21.07 -6.32 -20.56
CA GLY A 113 -22.31 -5.85 -21.19
C GLY A 113 -23.21 -5.06 -20.24
N VAL A 114 -22.67 -4.48 -19.17
CA VAL A 114 -23.43 -3.75 -18.14
C VAL A 114 -23.73 -2.32 -18.59
N GLY A 115 -24.86 -1.79 -18.13
CA GLY A 115 -25.31 -0.42 -18.36
C GLY A 115 -25.97 0.16 -17.10
N ILE A 116 -26.06 1.48 -17.06
CA ILE A 116 -26.70 2.19 -15.95
C ILE A 116 -28.18 1.79 -15.89
N GLY A 117 -28.64 1.43 -14.70
CA GLY A 117 -29.99 0.93 -14.42
C GLY A 117 -30.08 -0.59 -14.31
N ASP A 118 -29.07 -1.35 -14.77
CA ASP A 118 -29.06 -2.81 -14.74
C ASP A 118 -28.96 -3.38 -13.33
N LEU A 119 -29.44 -4.62 -13.15
CA LEU A 119 -29.10 -5.43 -11.98
C LEU A 119 -27.78 -6.15 -12.25
N VAL A 120 -26.81 -5.94 -11.37
CA VAL A 120 -25.46 -6.50 -11.44
C VAL A 120 -25.18 -7.35 -10.23
N ARG A 121 -24.43 -8.43 -10.43
CA ARG A 121 -23.91 -9.25 -9.33
C ARG A 121 -22.57 -8.69 -8.90
N ILE A 122 -22.45 -8.38 -7.62
CA ILE A 122 -21.21 -7.89 -7.02
C ILE A 122 -20.60 -8.94 -6.12
N GLU A 123 -19.29 -8.91 -5.99
CA GLU A 123 -18.52 -9.76 -5.09
C GLU A 123 -17.57 -8.90 -4.27
N ARG A 124 -17.46 -9.22 -2.98
CA ARG A 124 -16.41 -8.68 -2.12
C ARG A 124 -15.19 -9.60 -2.19
N GLY A 125 -14.19 -9.22 -2.98
CA GLY A 125 -12.92 -9.95 -3.04
C GLY A 125 -12.02 -9.64 -1.84
N GLY A 126 -11.67 -10.65 -1.05
CA GLY A 126 -10.63 -10.56 -0.01
C GLY A 126 -10.83 -9.42 1.00
N ASP A 127 -12.07 -9.18 1.42
CA ASP A 127 -12.51 -8.18 2.40
C ASP A 127 -12.35 -6.68 2.07
N VAL A 128 -11.71 -6.26 0.96
CA VAL A 128 -11.38 -4.84 0.78
C VAL A 128 -12.13 -4.12 -0.36
N ILE A 129 -12.09 -4.60 -1.61
CA ILE A 129 -12.63 -3.84 -2.75
C ILE A 129 -13.74 -4.63 -3.46
N PRO A 130 -14.99 -4.13 -3.45
CA PRO A 130 -16.09 -4.72 -4.23
C PRO A 130 -15.87 -4.57 -5.73
N LYS A 131 -16.17 -5.64 -6.49
CA LYS A 131 -16.14 -5.65 -7.96
C LYS A 131 -17.44 -6.20 -8.53
N ILE A 132 -17.78 -5.79 -9.75
CA ILE A 132 -18.92 -6.36 -10.50
C ILE A 132 -18.44 -7.63 -11.22
N LEU A 133 -19.14 -8.75 -10.99
CA LEU A 133 -18.83 -10.04 -11.59
C LEU A 133 -19.47 -10.22 -12.97
N ASN A 134 -20.77 -9.94 -13.07
CA ASN A 134 -21.57 -10.13 -14.27
C ASN A 134 -22.85 -9.30 -14.22
N LEU A 135 -23.41 -9.08 -15.40
CA LEU A 135 -24.79 -8.64 -15.56
C LEU A 135 -25.72 -9.75 -15.04
N GLU A 136 -26.65 -9.42 -14.14
CA GLU A 136 -27.67 -10.35 -13.65
C GLU A 136 -28.95 -10.20 -14.48
N LYS A 137 -29.42 -8.95 -14.68
CA LYS A 137 -30.59 -8.65 -15.49
C LYS A 137 -30.46 -7.28 -16.14
N LYS A 138 -30.68 -7.25 -17.45
CA LYS A 138 -30.73 -6.00 -18.23
C LYS A 138 -32.00 -5.22 -17.90
N SER A 139 -31.84 -3.93 -17.65
CA SER A 139 -32.98 -3.02 -17.48
C SER A 139 -33.57 -2.64 -18.84
N PRO A 140 -34.90 -2.49 -18.97
CA PRO A 140 -35.52 -1.89 -20.16
C PRO A 140 -35.01 -0.46 -20.44
N ASN A 141 -34.62 0.26 -19.39
CA ASN A 141 -34.08 1.63 -19.45
C ASN A 141 -32.55 1.66 -19.34
N SER A 142 -31.87 0.55 -19.67
CA SER A 142 -30.42 0.44 -19.54
C SER A 142 -29.71 1.45 -20.43
N LYS A 143 -28.85 2.28 -19.84
CA LYS A 143 -28.01 3.24 -20.61
C LYS A 143 -26.61 2.68 -20.79
N LYS A 144 -26.11 2.70 -22.03
CA LYS A 144 -24.73 2.30 -22.35
C LYS A 144 -23.75 3.21 -21.61
N ILE A 145 -22.70 2.62 -21.06
CA ILE A 145 -21.60 3.34 -20.44
C ILE A 145 -20.54 3.56 -21.52
N LEU A 146 -20.17 4.81 -21.76
CA LEU A 146 -19.19 5.20 -22.77
C LEU A 146 -17.91 5.70 -22.10
N PRO A 147 -16.74 5.51 -22.74
CA PRO A 147 -15.52 6.17 -22.31
C PRO A 147 -15.68 7.69 -22.32
N PRO A 148 -14.95 8.41 -21.46
CA PRO A 148 -15.11 9.84 -21.31
C PRO A 148 -14.27 10.51 -22.39
N GLU A 149 -14.89 11.21 -23.35
CA GLU A 149 -14.14 11.90 -24.42
C GLU A 149 -13.19 12.96 -23.87
N THR A 150 -13.50 13.51 -22.69
CA THR A 150 -12.67 14.48 -21.97
C THR A 150 -12.35 14.02 -20.56
N CYS A 151 -11.25 14.49 -20.02
CA CYS A 151 -10.83 14.25 -18.65
C CYS A 151 -11.85 14.87 -17.68
N PRO A 152 -12.45 14.10 -16.75
CA PRO A 152 -13.46 14.61 -15.82
C PRO A 152 -12.89 15.58 -14.78
N SER A 153 -11.56 15.73 -14.71
CA SER A 153 -10.90 16.67 -13.80
C SER A 153 -10.50 17.99 -14.46
N CYS A 154 -10.04 17.98 -15.72
CA CYS A 154 -9.48 19.17 -16.36
C CYS A 154 -10.12 19.53 -17.70
N GLY A 155 -11.08 18.75 -18.19
CA GLY A 155 -11.78 19.01 -19.45
C GLY A 155 -11.00 18.70 -20.73
N GLU A 156 -9.69 18.50 -20.65
CA GLU A 156 -8.84 18.14 -21.81
C GLU A 156 -9.23 16.81 -22.45
N PRO A 157 -9.03 16.63 -23.78
CA PRO A 157 -9.32 15.37 -24.45
C PRO A 157 -8.64 14.18 -23.77
N SER A 158 -9.42 13.12 -23.55
CA SER A 158 -8.85 11.84 -23.13
C SER A 158 -8.45 11.03 -24.36
N PHE A 159 -7.45 10.16 -24.21
CA PHE A 159 -7.03 9.26 -25.27
C PHE A 159 -6.95 7.83 -24.75
N ARG A 160 -7.22 6.86 -25.63
CA ARG A 160 -6.97 5.44 -25.33
C ARG A 160 -5.49 5.15 -25.58
N GLU A 161 -4.84 4.46 -24.65
CA GLU A 161 -3.45 4.04 -24.85
C GLU A 161 -3.33 3.13 -26.08
N PRO A 162 -2.37 3.37 -27.01
CA PRO A 162 -2.25 2.61 -28.25
C PRO A 162 -2.14 1.09 -28.06
N GLU A 163 -1.47 0.65 -26.99
CA GLU A 163 -1.25 -0.76 -26.65
C GLU A 163 -1.92 -1.16 -25.33
N GLY A 164 -2.82 -0.32 -24.81
CA GLY A 164 -3.40 -0.48 -23.48
C GLY A 164 -4.93 -0.55 -23.48
N VAL A 165 -5.47 -0.93 -22.32
CA VAL A 165 -6.93 -1.00 -22.06
C VAL A 165 -7.47 0.25 -21.36
N TYR A 166 -6.60 1.21 -21.06
CA TYR A 166 -6.93 2.39 -20.26
C TYR A 166 -7.10 3.64 -21.13
N TYR A 167 -8.05 4.47 -20.72
CA TYR A 167 -8.15 5.86 -21.16
C TYR A 167 -7.35 6.73 -20.21
N ARG A 168 -6.71 7.78 -20.75
CA ARG A 168 -5.82 8.65 -19.98
C ARG A 168 -6.02 10.12 -20.27
N CYS A 169 -5.75 10.92 -19.25
CA CYS A 169 -5.49 12.34 -19.35
C CYS A 169 -3.98 12.57 -19.54
N ASN A 170 -3.59 13.20 -20.67
CA ASN A 170 -2.19 13.56 -20.92
C ASN A 170 -1.81 14.95 -20.37
N ASN A 171 -2.78 15.70 -19.82
CA ASN A 171 -2.51 17.03 -19.30
C ASN A 171 -1.65 16.92 -18.04
N ILE A 172 -0.39 17.34 -18.16
CA ILE A 172 0.58 17.38 -17.06
C ILE A 172 0.07 18.26 -15.92
N SER A 173 -0.68 19.33 -16.23
CA SER A 173 -1.28 20.28 -15.27
C SER A 173 -2.67 19.86 -14.77
N CYS A 174 -3.07 18.59 -14.99
CA CYS A 174 -4.37 18.10 -14.54
C CYS A 174 -4.49 18.19 -13.00
N PRO A 175 -5.50 18.89 -12.44
CA PRO A 175 -5.66 19.04 -10.99
C PRO A 175 -5.69 17.71 -10.22
N ALA A 176 -6.46 16.73 -10.71
CA ALA A 176 -6.51 15.41 -10.07
C ALA A 176 -5.16 14.68 -10.07
N GLN A 177 -4.32 14.88 -11.09
CA GLN A 177 -2.97 14.30 -11.09
C GLN A 177 -2.08 15.01 -10.06
N MET A 178 -2.14 16.34 -9.98
CA MET A 178 -1.36 17.12 -9.01
C MET A 178 -1.73 16.79 -7.58
N ILE A 179 -3.02 16.81 -7.24
CA ILE A 179 -3.52 16.43 -5.92
C ILE A 179 -3.07 15.00 -5.57
N ARG A 180 -3.16 14.04 -6.50
CA ARG A 180 -2.70 12.67 -6.26
C ARG A 180 -1.18 12.53 -6.15
N ARG A 181 -0.40 13.38 -6.82
CA ARG A 181 1.06 13.43 -6.63
C ARG A 181 1.40 13.92 -5.23
N ILE A 182 0.72 14.95 -4.74
CA ILE A 182 0.86 15.45 -3.36
C ILE A 182 0.50 14.35 -2.35
N ILE A 183 -0.65 13.68 -2.53
CA ILE A 183 -1.09 12.57 -1.65
C ILE A 183 -0.06 11.43 -1.66
N HIS A 184 0.43 11.05 -2.84
CA HIS A 184 1.44 9.99 -2.97
C HIS A 184 2.75 10.38 -2.27
N PHE A 185 3.23 11.60 -2.50
CA PHE A 185 4.42 12.14 -1.87
C PHE A 185 4.31 12.13 -0.34
N ALA A 186 3.15 12.52 0.19
CA ALA A 186 2.87 12.54 1.63
C ALA A 186 2.63 11.17 2.26
N SER A 187 2.41 10.11 1.46
CA SER A 187 1.99 8.81 1.97
C SER A 187 2.99 8.20 2.96
N GLN A 188 2.52 7.29 3.81
CA GLN A 188 3.32 6.62 4.85
C GLN A 188 4.58 5.95 4.28
N ASP A 189 4.47 5.43 3.05
CA ASP A 189 5.54 4.73 2.35
C ASP A 189 6.45 5.67 1.54
N ALA A 190 6.15 6.96 1.52
CA ALA A 190 6.90 8.00 0.84
C ALA A 190 7.55 8.92 1.88
N MET A 191 7.18 10.20 1.90
CA MET A 191 7.74 11.17 2.87
C MET A 191 7.10 11.07 4.26
N ASN A 192 6.04 10.28 4.43
CA ASN A 192 5.35 10.08 5.70
C ASN A 192 4.93 11.42 6.37
N ILE A 193 4.21 12.25 5.62
CA ILE A 193 3.71 13.54 6.12
C ILE A 193 2.30 13.31 6.68
N GLU A 194 2.23 13.06 7.98
CA GLU A 194 0.97 12.84 8.70
C GLU A 194 0.12 14.11 8.69
N GLY A 195 -1.18 13.94 8.41
CA GLY A 195 -2.13 15.06 8.29
C GLY A 195 -2.27 15.62 6.87
N LEU A 196 -1.38 15.29 5.93
CA LEU A 196 -1.47 15.66 4.51
C LEU A 196 -2.20 14.58 3.68
N GLY A 197 -3.47 14.35 4.03
CA GLY A 197 -4.36 13.42 3.32
C GLY A 197 -5.10 14.03 2.12
N GLU A 198 -6.03 13.29 1.52
CA GLU A 198 -6.75 13.68 0.30
C GLU A 198 -7.45 15.04 0.40
N SER A 199 -8.19 15.29 1.48
CA SER A 199 -8.91 16.55 1.67
C SER A 199 -7.98 17.75 1.86
N VAL A 200 -6.87 17.56 2.58
CA VAL A 200 -5.88 18.62 2.82
C VAL A 200 -5.09 18.92 1.55
N ALA A 201 -4.65 17.89 0.81
CA ALA A 201 -3.96 18.06 -0.46
C ALA A 201 -4.84 18.80 -1.49
N ALA A 202 -6.12 18.44 -1.58
CA ALA A 202 -7.08 19.15 -2.43
C ALA A 202 -7.24 20.61 -2.00
N GLN A 203 -7.40 20.86 -0.70
CA GLN A 203 -7.57 22.22 -0.18
C GLN A 203 -6.34 23.11 -0.44
N LEU A 204 -5.13 22.60 -0.20
CA LEU A 204 -3.88 23.32 -0.47
C LEU A 204 -3.72 23.63 -1.97
N TYR A 205 -4.03 22.67 -2.83
CA TYR A 205 -3.99 22.87 -4.29
C TYR A 205 -5.00 23.92 -4.74
N HIS A 206 -6.26 23.83 -4.31
CA HIS A 206 -7.31 24.78 -4.70
C HIS A 206 -7.11 26.19 -4.13
N ALA A 207 -6.41 26.31 -3.01
CA ALA A 207 -5.98 27.59 -2.46
C ALA A 207 -4.73 28.18 -3.14
N ASN A 208 -4.18 27.49 -4.16
CA ASN A 208 -2.92 27.83 -4.84
C ASN A 208 -1.72 27.95 -3.88
N LEU A 209 -1.75 27.21 -2.77
CA LEU A 209 -0.64 27.17 -1.80
C LEU A 209 0.38 26.08 -2.18
N VAL A 210 -0.05 25.03 -2.88
CA VAL A 210 0.81 23.93 -3.32
C VAL A 210 0.43 23.52 -4.75
N GLU A 211 1.27 23.82 -5.72
CA GLU A 211 1.09 23.40 -7.12
C GLU A 211 1.92 22.15 -7.44
N ASN A 212 3.05 21.98 -6.76
CA ASN A 212 3.94 20.84 -6.90
C ASN A 212 4.49 20.38 -5.53
N ILE A 213 5.14 19.21 -5.51
CA ILE A 213 5.62 18.59 -4.26
C ILE A 213 6.67 19.42 -3.50
N SER A 214 7.42 20.30 -4.17
CA SER A 214 8.41 21.15 -3.51
C SER A 214 7.78 22.32 -2.73
N ASP A 215 6.58 22.76 -3.13
CA ASP A 215 5.86 23.86 -2.46
C ASP A 215 5.38 23.49 -1.06
N ILE A 216 5.24 22.18 -0.77
CA ILE A 216 4.90 21.67 0.56
C ILE A 216 5.87 22.22 1.63
N TYR A 217 7.15 22.36 1.30
CA TYR A 217 8.19 22.83 2.22
C TYR A 217 8.28 24.36 2.31
N GLN A 218 7.48 25.09 1.54
CA GLN A 218 7.35 26.55 1.61
C GLN A 218 6.17 26.99 2.49
N LEU A 219 5.27 26.06 2.84
CA LEU A 219 4.10 26.38 3.63
C LEU A 219 4.47 26.99 4.97
N GLU A 220 3.77 28.05 5.33
CA GLU A 220 3.81 28.62 6.67
C GLU A 220 2.56 28.21 7.46
N LYS A 221 2.67 28.26 8.79
CA LYS A 221 1.55 27.93 9.67
C LYS A 221 0.36 28.87 9.43
N THR A 222 0.62 30.12 9.10
CA THR A 222 -0.36 31.16 8.76
C THR A 222 -1.18 30.81 7.52
N ASP A 223 -0.56 30.22 6.49
CA ASP A 223 -1.25 29.75 5.29
C ASP A 223 -2.30 28.69 5.64
N LEU A 224 -1.93 27.79 6.55
CA LEU A 224 -2.81 26.71 7.00
C LEU A 224 -3.99 27.26 7.82
N LEU A 225 -3.79 28.26 8.67
CA LEU A 225 -4.86 28.82 9.51
C LEU A 225 -5.98 29.50 8.71
N GLY A 226 -5.70 29.90 7.46
CA GLY A 226 -6.71 30.42 6.54
C GLY A 226 -7.65 29.36 5.95
N LEU A 227 -7.37 28.07 6.19
CA LEU A 227 -8.09 26.95 5.60
C LEU A 227 -9.13 26.37 6.56
N GLU A 228 -10.32 26.06 6.05
CA GLU A 228 -11.46 25.52 6.83
C GLU A 228 -11.10 24.29 7.70
N LEU A 229 -10.21 23.42 7.22
CA LEU A 229 -9.85 22.19 7.91
C LEU A 229 -8.87 22.40 9.08
N PHE A 230 -8.32 23.59 9.25
CA PHE A 230 -7.19 23.83 10.15
C PHE A 230 -7.57 24.68 11.36
N LYS A 231 -7.18 24.15 12.52
CA LYS A 231 -7.07 24.89 13.78
C LYS A 231 -5.60 24.88 14.21
N GLU A 232 -5.26 25.73 15.16
CA GLU A 232 -3.90 25.92 15.68
C GLU A 232 -3.10 24.62 15.88
N LYS A 233 -3.69 23.65 16.60
CA LYS A 233 -3.05 22.34 16.87
C LYS A 233 -2.82 21.53 15.60
N ARG A 234 -3.79 21.48 14.69
CA ARG A 234 -3.67 20.71 13.44
C ARG A 234 -2.63 21.33 12.50
N ALA A 235 -2.58 22.66 12.43
CA ALA A 235 -1.58 23.38 11.66
C ALA A 235 -0.18 23.11 12.21
N SER A 236 0.03 23.22 13.53
CA SER A 236 1.30 22.88 14.18
C SER A 236 1.74 21.44 13.88
N ASN A 237 0.83 20.46 14.02
CA ASN A 237 1.15 19.05 13.77
C ASN A 237 1.56 18.80 12.32
N LEU A 238 0.89 19.41 11.34
CA LEU A 238 1.26 19.27 9.94
C LEU A 238 2.63 19.89 9.67
N MET A 239 2.89 21.10 10.19
CA MET A 239 4.18 21.76 10.05
C MET A 239 5.32 20.95 10.66
N GLU A 240 5.09 20.33 11.82
CA GLU A 240 6.06 19.43 12.45
C GLU A 240 6.31 18.19 11.59
N SER A 241 5.26 17.54 11.06
CA SER A 241 5.41 16.39 10.19
C SER A 241 6.12 16.71 8.86
N ILE A 242 5.90 17.90 8.29
CA ILE A 242 6.65 18.39 7.11
C ILE A 242 8.14 18.52 7.46
N ARG A 243 8.49 19.11 8.61
CA ARG A 243 9.89 19.24 9.06
C ARG A 243 10.54 17.88 9.28
N GLU A 244 9.86 16.97 9.98
CA GLU A 244 10.38 15.61 10.21
C GLU A 244 10.67 14.87 8.90
N SER A 245 9.83 15.08 7.87
CA SER A 245 9.99 14.43 6.56
C SER A 245 11.25 14.83 5.79
N GLN A 246 11.94 15.90 6.18
CA GLN A 246 13.21 16.32 5.56
C GLN A 246 14.32 15.28 5.79
N ASN A 247 14.24 14.51 6.87
CA ASN A 247 15.16 13.44 7.24
C ASN A 247 14.58 12.08 6.84
N ILE A 248 14.57 11.79 5.54
CA ILE A 248 14.00 10.55 4.97
C ILE A 248 15.06 9.66 4.34
N SER A 249 14.79 8.35 4.24
CA SER A 249 15.66 7.42 3.51
C SER A 249 15.58 7.65 2.00
N LEU A 250 16.67 7.36 1.28
CA LEU A 250 16.71 7.52 -0.17
C LEU A 250 15.68 6.67 -0.92
N ASP A 251 15.41 5.43 -0.47
CA ASP A 251 14.40 4.58 -1.11
C ASP A 251 12.98 5.16 -0.97
N SER A 252 12.65 5.73 0.18
CA SER A 252 11.37 6.37 0.43
C SER A 252 11.24 7.66 -0.38
N PHE A 253 12.33 8.44 -0.50
CA PHE A 253 12.38 9.63 -1.36
C PHE A 253 12.19 9.28 -2.85
N ILE A 254 12.92 8.29 -3.38
CA ILE A 254 12.75 7.83 -4.78
C ILE A 254 11.32 7.37 -5.02
N PHE A 255 10.74 6.63 -4.08
CA PHE A 255 9.32 6.25 -4.15
C PHE A 255 8.40 7.47 -4.16
N ALA A 256 8.66 8.48 -3.31
CA ALA A 256 7.88 9.70 -3.19
C ALA A 256 7.83 10.52 -4.49
N LEU A 257 8.92 10.53 -5.27
CA LEU A 257 8.97 11.22 -6.57
C LEU A 257 7.92 10.70 -7.58
N GLY A 258 7.39 9.49 -7.36
CA GLY A 258 6.31 8.94 -8.16
C GLY A 258 6.72 8.65 -9.61
N ILE A 259 8.00 8.29 -9.82
CA ILE A 259 8.54 7.91 -11.13
C ILE A 259 7.69 6.75 -11.69
N PRO A 260 7.19 6.82 -12.94
CA PRO A 260 6.36 5.75 -13.50
C PRO A 260 7.08 4.41 -13.46
N ASN A 261 6.35 3.31 -13.27
CA ASN A 261 6.89 1.94 -13.15
C ASN A 261 7.88 1.69 -12.00
N ILE A 262 8.19 2.69 -11.16
CA ILE A 262 9.04 2.52 -9.98
C ILE A 262 8.17 2.30 -8.76
N GLY A 263 8.14 1.04 -8.31
CA GLY A 263 7.53 0.65 -7.04
C GLY A 263 8.53 0.67 -5.89
N ARG A 264 8.03 0.41 -4.68
CA ARG A 264 8.83 0.42 -3.45
C ARG A 264 10.04 -0.52 -3.48
N GLN A 265 9.92 -1.70 -4.09
CA GLN A 265 11.03 -2.64 -4.22
C GLN A 265 12.13 -2.06 -5.13
N THR A 266 11.75 -1.58 -6.31
CA THR A 266 12.67 -0.94 -7.26
C THR A 266 13.34 0.29 -6.64
N SER A 267 12.61 1.11 -5.87
CA SER A 267 13.20 2.25 -5.15
C SER A 267 14.31 1.83 -4.17
N LYS A 268 14.13 0.70 -3.46
CA LYS A 268 15.17 0.14 -2.57
C LYS A 268 16.40 -0.31 -3.34
N THR A 269 16.18 -1.01 -4.46
CA THR A 269 17.27 -1.47 -5.34
C THR A 269 18.06 -0.28 -5.90
N LEU A 270 17.37 0.77 -6.38
CA LEU A 270 18.00 2.01 -6.84
C LEU A 270 18.76 2.71 -5.71
N ALA A 271 18.13 2.90 -4.55
CA ALA A 271 18.78 3.55 -3.41
C ALA A 271 20.08 2.84 -3.01
N LYS A 272 20.03 1.50 -2.94
CA LYS A 272 21.19 0.67 -2.62
C LYS A 272 22.31 0.79 -3.65
N ARG A 273 21.98 0.84 -4.95
CA ARG A 273 22.98 0.93 -6.04
C ARG A 273 23.68 2.28 -6.10
N PHE A 274 22.94 3.37 -5.88
CA PHE A 274 23.41 4.73 -6.16
C PHE A 274 23.77 5.55 -4.92
N GLY A 275 23.26 5.19 -3.74
CA GLY A 275 23.66 5.79 -2.46
C GLY A 275 23.09 7.19 -2.17
N ASN A 276 22.96 8.04 -3.20
CA ASN A 276 22.37 9.38 -3.10
C ASN A 276 21.60 9.74 -4.38
N ILE A 277 20.74 10.76 -4.29
CA ILE A 277 19.89 11.18 -5.41
C ILE A 277 20.68 11.71 -6.61
N HIS A 278 21.78 12.43 -6.38
CA HIS A 278 22.58 13.02 -7.46
C HIS A 278 23.24 11.94 -8.32
N SER A 279 23.72 10.87 -7.69
CA SER A 279 24.32 9.72 -8.38
C SER A 279 23.27 8.98 -9.22
N LEU A 280 22.04 8.85 -8.71
CA LEU A 280 20.92 8.28 -9.47
C LEU A 280 20.53 9.17 -10.67
N MET A 281 20.52 10.50 -10.50
CA MET A 281 20.22 11.46 -11.58
C MET A 281 21.24 11.40 -12.73
N GLN A 282 22.46 10.94 -12.46
CA GLN A 282 23.55 10.80 -13.42
C GLN A 282 23.75 9.36 -13.91
N ALA A 283 22.89 8.42 -13.50
CA ALA A 283 23.05 7.00 -13.80
C ALA A 283 23.14 6.73 -15.31
N ALA A 284 24.14 5.93 -15.69
CA ALA A 284 24.25 5.40 -17.04
C ALA A 284 23.15 4.34 -17.29
N GLU A 285 22.83 4.12 -18.57
CA GLU A 285 21.84 3.12 -18.95
C GLU A 285 22.28 1.70 -18.55
N ASP A 286 23.54 1.36 -18.81
CA ASP A 286 24.11 0.06 -18.45
C ASP A 286 24.06 -0.22 -16.95
N ASP A 287 24.29 0.82 -16.12
CA ASP A 287 24.18 0.70 -14.66
C ASP A 287 22.75 0.37 -14.22
N LEU A 288 21.75 0.94 -14.88
CA LEU A 288 20.35 0.67 -14.58
C LEU A 288 19.94 -0.73 -15.07
N LEU A 289 20.36 -1.12 -16.27
CA LEU A 289 20.09 -2.44 -16.85
C LEU A 289 20.74 -3.59 -16.06
N SER A 290 21.82 -3.30 -15.32
CA SER A 290 22.50 -4.31 -14.48
C SER A 290 21.71 -4.73 -13.24
N LEU A 291 20.62 -4.03 -12.89
CA LEU A 291 19.84 -4.33 -11.69
C LEU A 291 18.82 -5.45 -11.96
N GLU A 292 18.80 -6.45 -11.09
CA GLU A 292 17.90 -7.63 -11.19
C GLU A 292 16.41 -7.24 -11.36
N ASP A 293 15.98 -6.17 -10.69
CA ASP A 293 14.60 -5.68 -10.70
C ASP A 293 14.35 -4.53 -11.71
N ALA A 294 15.32 -4.18 -12.56
CA ALA A 294 15.20 -3.08 -13.54
C ALA A 294 15.50 -3.54 -14.97
N GLY A 295 14.44 -4.02 -15.65
CA GLY A 295 14.51 -4.24 -17.10
C GLY A 295 14.56 -2.95 -17.92
N GLU A 296 14.60 -3.08 -19.25
CA GLU A 296 14.70 -1.97 -20.21
C GLU A 296 13.68 -0.86 -19.97
N ILE A 297 12.42 -1.22 -19.67
CA ILE A 297 11.34 -0.26 -19.39
C ILE A 297 11.66 0.59 -18.17
N VAL A 298 12.19 -0.02 -17.10
CA VAL A 298 12.54 0.67 -15.86
C VAL A 298 13.71 1.61 -16.11
N ALA A 299 14.78 1.13 -16.76
CA ALA A 299 15.95 1.93 -17.09
C ALA A 299 15.59 3.15 -17.94
N ALA A 300 14.82 2.95 -19.02
CA ALA A 300 14.34 4.02 -19.88
C ALA A 300 13.49 5.04 -19.11
N THR A 301 12.59 4.58 -18.25
CA THR A 301 11.69 5.45 -17.48
C THR A 301 12.46 6.31 -16.48
N VAL A 302 13.44 5.73 -15.77
CA VAL A 302 14.30 6.47 -14.84
C VAL A 302 15.10 7.54 -15.57
N ARG A 303 15.74 7.18 -16.69
CA ARG A 303 16.50 8.13 -17.51
C ARG A 303 15.62 9.25 -18.02
N GLU A 304 14.45 8.93 -18.56
CA GLU A 304 13.53 9.94 -19.10
C GLU A 304 13.03 10.89 -18.02
N PHE A 305 12.70 10.36 -16.84
CA PHE A 305 12.30 11.17 -15.69
C PHE A 305 13.40 12.17 -15.32
N PHE A 306 14.66 11.74 -15.25
CA PHE A 306 15.78 12.61 -14.91
C PHE A 306 16.33 13.42 -16.09
N LYS A 307 15.91 13.22 -17.35
CA LYS A 307 16.23 14.15 -18.44
C LYS A 307 15.38 15.43 -18.38
N SER A 308 14.18 15.35 -17.82
CA SER A 308 13.29 16.49 -17.66
C SER A 308 13.88 17.56 -16.74
N ILE A 309 14.12 18.75 -17.29
CA ILE A 309 14.62 19.93 -16.56
C ILE A 309 13.70 20.26 -15.38
N LYS A 310 12.38 20.23 -15.59
CA LYS A 310 11.39 20.52 -14.54
C LYS A 310 11.49 19.55 -13.36
N ASN A 311 11.73 18.26 -13.63
CA ASN A 311 11.87 17.26 -12.56
C ASN A 311 13.15 17.52 -11.76
N ARG A 312 14.26 17.87 -12.44
CA ARG A 312 15.51 18.27 -11.77
C ARG A 312 15.31 19.49 -10.89
N GLU A 313 14.67 20.54 -11.41
CA GLU A 313 14.37 21.76 -10.64
C GLU A 313 13.54 21.49 -9.38
N ILE A 314 12.54 20.61 -9.46
CA ILE A 314 11.75 20.20 -8.29
C ILE A 314 12.63 19.50 -7.25
N ILE A 315 13.52 18.60 -7.69
CA ILE A 315 14.45 17.90 -6.79
C ILE A 315 15.43 18.88 -6.15
N ASP A 316 16.00 19.78 -6.94
CA ASP A 316 16.94 20.79 -6.46
C ASP A 316 16.27 21.73 -5.44
N LYS A 317 15.00 22.11 -5.66
CA LYS A 317 14.20 22.85 -4.69
C LYS A 317 14.01 22.06 -3.39
N LEU A 318 13.60 20.79 -3.47
CA LEU A 318 13.45 19.92 -2.29
C LEU A 318 14.74 19.86 -1.47
N ILE A 319 15.88 19.67 -2.13
CA ILE A 319 17.20 19.64 -1.50
C ILE A 319 17.54 20.99 -0.87
N LYS A 320 17.26 22.10 -1.57
CA LYS A 320 17.44 23.46 -1.04
C LYS A 320 16.57 23.73 0.20
N TYR A 321 15.36 23.15 0.26
CA TYR A 321 14.51 23.18 1.44
C TYR A 321 14.96 22.22 2.54
N GLY A 322 16.13 21.58 2.43
CA GLY A 322 16.71 20.74 3.48
C GLY A 322 16.30 19.27 3.42
N VAL A 323 15.58 18.84 2.37
CA VAL A 323 15.31 17.40 2.17
C VAL A 323 16.61 16.73 1.74
N ASN A 324 17.22 15.98 2.64
CA ASN A 324 18.53 15.36 2.42
C ASN A 324 18.42 13.82 2.45
N PRO A 325 17.91 13.20 1.37
CA PRO A 325 17.70 11.76 1.34
C PRO A 325 19.04 11.04 1.25
N GLN A 326 19.34 10.20 2.24
CA GLN A 326 20.55 9.40 2.27
C GLN A 326 20.20 7.92 2.20
N TYR A 327 20.95 7.16 1.41
CA TYR A 327 20.94 5.71 1.57
C TYR A 327 21.74 5.38 2.82
N VAL A 328 21.04 4.96 3.85
CA VAL A 328 21.69 4.35 5.00
C VAL A 328 21.80 2.87 4.66
N ALA A 329 23.01 2.44 4.30
CA ALA A 329 23.30 1.01 4.23
C ALA A 329 22.95 0.40 5.59
N PRO A 330 22.37 -0.81 5.64
CA PRO A 330 22.27 -1.53 6.89
C PRO A 330 23.68 -1.60 7.46
N GLN A 331 23.91 -0.94 8.60
CA GLN A 331 25.20 -1.05 9.28
C GLN A 331 25.41 -2.52 9.59
N VAL A 332 26.65 -3.00 9.49
CA VAL A 332 27.04 -4.22 10.23
C VAL A 332 27.06 -3.81 11.70
N GLY A 333 25.88 -3.71 12.30
CA GLY A 333 25.70 -3.33 13.69
C GLY A 333 25.57 -4.54 14.59
N LEU A 334 25.46 -4.28 15.89
CA LEU A 334 25.26 -5.27 16.96
C LEU A 334 24.14 -6.26 16.67
N LEU A 335 23.15 -5.86 15.86
CA LEU A 335 21.95 -6.64 15.57
C LEU A 335 22.00 -7.30 14.18
N THR A 336 23.16 -7.33 13.52
CA THR A 336 23.30 -7.94 12.20
C THR A 336 22.81 -9.38 12.18
N GLY A 337 21.87 -9.66 11.28
CA GLY A 337 21.28 -11.00 11.12
C GLY A 337 20.24 -11.36 12.19
N LYS A 338 19.97 -10.48 13.16
CA LYS A 338 18.96 -10.69 14.19
C LYS A 338 17.59 -10.17 13.76
N ARG A 339 16.55 -10.96 14.00
CA ARG A 339 15.15 -10.61 13.74
C ARG A 339 14.40 -10.30 15.03
N PHE A 340 13.68 -9.18 15.03
CA PHE A 340 12.94 -8.67 16.17
C PHE A 340 11.46 -8.52 15.85
N VAL A 341 10.62 -8.84 16.84
CA VAL A 341 9.17 -8.63 16.81
C VAL A 341 8.75 -7.92 18.09
N PHE A 342 7.85 -6.94 18.00
CA PHE A 342 7.26 -6.28 19.18
C PHE A 342 5.90 -6.90 19.54
N THR A 343 5.63 -7.00 20.84
CA THR A 343 4.30 -7.26 21.42
C THR A 343 4.04 -6.30 22.59
N GLY A 344 2.79 -5.91 22.82
CA GLY A 344 2.46 -4.94 23.88
C GLY A 344 2.89 -3.49 23.59
N ILE A 345 2.46 -2.56 24.43
CA ILE A 345 2.80 -1.13 24.31
C ILE A 345 4.20 -0.92 24.90
N LEU A 346 5.05 -0.21 24.16
CA LEU A 346 6.36 0.23 24.62
C LEU A 346 6.19 1.58 25.35
N ASP A 347 6.69 1.67 26.57
CA ASP A 347 6.52 2.82 27.47
C ASP A 347 7.58 3.91 27.22
N LYS A 348 8.79 3.53 26.80
CA LYS A 348 9.94 4.46 26.66
C LYS A 348 10.16 4.95 25.24
N MET A 349 9.71 4.21 24.23
CA MET A 349 9.81 4.65 22.83
C MET A 349 8.63 4.22 21.97
N LYS A 350 8.35 4.97 20.89
CA LYS A 350 7.34 4.54 19.92
C LYS A 350 7.86 3.33 19.15
N ARG A 351 7.02 2.30 18.95
CA ARG A 351 7.37 1.10 18.16
C ARG A 351 8.01 1.41 16.79
N LYS A 352 7.59 2.49 16.14
CA LYS A 352 8.17 2.95 14.86
C LYS A 352 9.63 3.39 15.01
N GLN A 353 9.95 4.10 16.08
CA GLN A 353 11.33 4.50 16.41
C GLN A 353 12.17 3.26 16.76
N ALA A 354 11.61 2.34 17.54
CA ALA A 354 12.27 1.07 17.89
C ALA A 354 12.57 0.20 16.66
N ALA A 355 11.61 0.09 15.73
CA ALA A 355 11.79 -0.62 14.47
C ALA A 355 12.88 0.02 13.59
N ALA A 356 12.88 1.35 13.48
CA ALA A 356 13.94 2.07 12.77
C ALA A 356 15.31 1.83 13.42
N LEU A 357 15.41 1.82 14.75
CA LEU A 357 16.65 1.54 15.48
C LEU A 357 17.18 0.11 15.24
N ILE A 358 16.29 -0.88 15.15
CA ILE A 358 16.66 -2.25 14.77
C ILE A 358 17.27 -2.27 13.37
N GLU A 359 16.63 -1.59 12.42
CA GLU A 359 17.09 -1.52 11.03
C GLU A 359 18.42 -0.77 10.90
N THR A 360 18.62 0.33 11.63
CA THR A 360 19.89 1.07 11.62
C THR A 360 21.05 0.27 12.21
N LEU A 361 20.80 -0.62 13.18
CA LEU A 361 21.80 -1.52 13.79
C LEU A 361 21.98 -2.85 13.02
N GLY A 362 21.45 -2.96 11.80
CA GLY A 362 21.63 -4.14 10.94
C GLY A 362 20.67 -5.30 11.20
N GLY A 363 19.74 -5.13 12.14
CA GLY A 363 18.69 -6.09 12.44
C GLY A 363 17.50 -5.98 11.48
N LYS A 364 16.57 -6.92 11.61
CA LYS A 364 15.34 -6.98 10.81
C LYS A 364 14.13 -6.93 11.72
N PHE A 365 13.29 -5.91 11.56
CA PHE A 365 12.01 -5.85 12.25
C PHE A 365 10.94 -6.64 11.47
N SER A 366 10.04 -7.30 12.20
CA SER A 366 8.88 -7.99 11.61
C SER A 366 7.63 -7.80 12.47
N ASN A 367 6.49 -7.62 11.80
CA ASN A 367 5.20 -7.48 12.48
C ASN A 367 4.61 -8.82 12.95
N ALA A 368 5.02 -9.92 12.32
CA ALA A 368 4.59 -11.27 12.61
C ALA A 368 5.70 -12.06 13.29
N LEU A 369 5.33 -12.88 14.27
CA LEU A 369 6.23 -13.82 14.92
C LEU A 369 6.41 -15.04 14.02
N SER A 370 7.65 -15.47 13.84
CA SER A 370 8.02 -16.60 12.99
C SER A 370 9.19 -17.36 13.61
N ARG A 371 9.41 -18.62 13.22
CA ARG A 371 10.49 -19.46 13.79
C ARG A 371 11.90 -18.90 13.55
N ASP A 372 12.05 -18.03 12.56
CA ASP A 372 13.29 -17.35 12.22
C ASP A 372 13.45 -16.00 12.95
N THR A 373 12.55 -15.67 13.88
CA THR A 373 12.65 -14.54 14.80
C THR A 373 13.63 -14.88 15.92
N ASP A 374 14.61 -14.01 16.18
CA ASP A 374 15.57 -14.20 17.27
C ASP A 374 15.01 -13.68 18.61
N PHE A 375 14.34 -12.52 18.58
CA PHE A 375 13.86 -11.82 19.78
C PHE A 375 12.41 -11.35 19.68
N LEU A 376 11.64 -11.61 20.73
CA LEU A 376 10.34 -10.97 20.98
C LEU A 376 10.50 -9.93 22.08
N VAL A 377 10.36 -8.65 21.74
CA VAL A 377 10.39 -7.56 22.72
C VAL A 377 8.97 -7.37 23.27
N ALA A 378 8.81 -7.58 24.58
CA ALA A 378 7.52 -7.57 25.25
C ALA A 378 7.33 -6.30 26.10
N GLY A 379 6.42 -5.45 25.64
CA GLY A 379 5.89 -4.32 26.39
C GLY A 379 4.58 -4.65 27.13
N VAL A 380 4.02 -3.64 27.80
CA VAL A 380 2.83 -3.79 28.64
C VAL A 380 1.62 -4.29 27.81
N GLY A 381 0.93 -5.32 28.32
CA GLY A 381 -0.28 -5.88 27.68
C GLY A 381 -0.04 -6.86 26.52
N GLY A 382 1.19 -7.32 26.29
CA GLY A 382 1.58 -8.14 25.14
C GLY A 382 1.30 -9.65 25.21
N GLY A 383 0.10 -10.11 25.59
CA GLY A 383 -0.13 -11.53 25.96
C GLY A 383 -0.08 -12.60 24.84
N LYS A 384 -0.65 -12.35 23.65
CA LYS A 384 -0.89 -13.44 22.66
C LYS A 384 0.37 -13.97 21.98
N LYS A 385 1.36 -13.11 21.73
CA LYS A 385 2.63 -13.49 21.07
C LYS A 385 3.65 -14.13 22.02
N LEU A 386 3.50 -13.96 23.34
CA LEU A 386 4.36 -14.59 24.34
C LEU A 386 4.24 -16.11 24.30
N VAL A 387 2.99 -16.61 24.23
CA VAL A 387 2.70 -18.05 24.14
C VAL A 387 3.22 -18.66 22.83
N GLU A 388 3.23 -17.91 21.73
CA GLU A 388 3.82 -18.38 20.47
C GLU A 388 5.36 -18.35 20.50
N ALA A 389 5.96 -17.38 21.19
CA ALA A 389 7.41 -17.29 21.33
C ALA A 389 7.99 -18.45 22.14
N GLU A 390 7.35 -18.83 23.25
CA GLU A 390 7.71 -20.01 24.03
C GLU A 390 7.68 -21.29 23.17
N LYS A 391 6.65 -21.46 22.34
CA LYS A 391 6.51 -22.63 21.45
C LYS A 391 7.59 -22.72 20.38
N TYR A 392 8.09 -21.57 19.92
CA TYR A 392 9.13 -21.51 18.91
C TYR A 392 10.54 -21.41 19.50
N GLY A 393 10.67 -21.39 20.84
CA GLY A 393 11.97 -21.21 21.51
C GLY A 393 12.59 -19.84 21.26
N ILE A 394 11.77 -18.83 20.96
CA ILE A 394 12.22 -17.46 20.67
C ILE A 394 12.51 -16.76 22.00
N ARG A 395 13.64 -16.05 22.07
CA ARG A 395 14.04 -15.33 23.29
C ARG A 395 13.12 -14.13 23.50
N VAL A 396 12.41 -14.10 24.62
CA VAL A 396 11.61 -12.94 25.04
C VAL A 396 12.50 -12.01 25.84
N ILE A 397 12.49 -10.72 25.49
CA ILE A 397 13.22 -9.66 26.20
C ILE A 397 12.29 -8.50 26.55
N SER A 398 12.58 -7.78 27.64
CA SER A 398 11.87 -6.56 28.02
C SER A 398 12.25 -5.38 27.14
N GLU A 399 11.49 -4.28 27.26
CA GLU A 399 11.86 -3.02 26.61
C GLU A 399 13.19 -2.46 27.18
N GLU A 400 13.44 -2.64 28.48
CA GLU A 400 14.72 -2.30 29.12
C GLU A 400 15.89 -3.06 28.48
N GLU A 401 15.77 -4.39 28.37
CA GLU A 401 16.81 -5.23 27.77
C GLU A 401 17.02 -4.88 26.29
N PHE A 402 15.96 -4.56 25.56
CA PHE A 402 16.08 -4.08 24.18
C PHE A 402 16.86 -2.76 24.12
N ILE A 403 16.57 -1.81 25.00
CA ILE A 403 17.29 -0.54 25.08
C ILE A 403 18.77 -0.79 25.41
N GLU A 404 19.08 -1.63 26.39
CA GLU A 404 20.45 -1.99 26.75
C GLU A 404 21.19 -2.63 25.57
N MET A 405 20.57 -3.59 24.88
CA MET A 405 21.15 -4.23 23.69
C MET A 405 21.43 -3.26 22.55
N THR A 406 20.67 -2.17 22.47
CA THR A 406 20.83 -1.13 21.44
C THR A 406 21.72 0.05 21.88
N SER A 407 22.01 0.16 23.19
CA SER A 407 22.78 1.26 23.79
C SER A 407 24.22 0.87 24.13
N SER A 408 24.47 -0.43 24.40
CA SER A 408 25.80 -0.95 24.75
C SER A 408 26.65 -1.19 23.50
N GLY A 409 27.13 -0.11 22.91
CA GLY A 409 28.37 -0.12 22.15
C GLY A 409 29.52 0.26 23.07
N GLU A 410 30.09 -0.71 23.78
CA GLU A 410 31.44 -0.57 24.34
C GLU A 410 32.44 -1.31 23.44
N TYR A 411 33.26 -0.48 22.77
CA TYR A 411 34.47 -0.69 21.96
C TYR A 411 34.31 -1.07 20.49
#